data_AF-A0A354LYU3-F1
#
_entry.id   AF-A0A354LYU3-F1
#
_cell.length_a   1.000
_cell.length_b   1.000
_cell.length_c   1.000
_cell.angle_alpha   90.00
_cell.angle_beta   90.00
_cell.angle_gamma   90.00
#
_symmetry.space_group_name_H-M   'P 1'
#
loop_
_entity.id
_entity.type
_entity.pdbx_description
1 polymer ?
#
loop_
_entity_poly.entity_id
_entity_poly.type
_entity_poly.pdbx_seq_one_letter_code
_entity_poly.pdbx_strand_id
1 'polypeptide(L)'
;MDITKYLDTWAAAYRNDLIENIMPFWMKFGLDRKHGGIYTCLDRDGKLMDSTKSVWFQGRFGFIASYAYNHIEKKQEWLAASKSCIDFIETHCT
;
A
#
# COMPACT_ATOMS: atom_id res chain seq x y z
N MET A 1 22.70 -27.43 -3.52
CA MET A 1 22.02 -26.16 -3.24
C MET A 1 21.37 -26.31 -1.88
N ASP A 2 21.70 -25.45 -0.92
CA ASP A 2 21.04 -25.44 0.39
C ASP A 2 19.68 -24.75 0.25
N ILE A 3 18.61 -25.55 0.37
CA ILE A 3 17.22 -25.08 0.18
C ILE A 3 16.86 -24.06 1.25
N THR A 4 17.29 -24.27 2.49
CA THR A 4 17.02 -23.35 3.61
C THR A 4 17.66 -22.00 3.33
N LYS A 5 18.94 -21.99 2.96
CA LYS A 5 19.66 -20.76 2.60
C LYS A 5 19.01 -20.02 1.43
N TYR A 6 18.53 -20.75 0.42
CA TYR A 6 17.81 -20.17 -0.70
C TYR A 6 16.51 -19.49 -0.25
N LEU A 7 15.69 -20.18 0.54
CA LEU A 7 14.41 -19.66 1.03
C LEU A 7 14.61 -18.44 1.93
N ASP A 8 15.58 -18.47 2.85
CA ASP A 8 15.89 -17.34 3.72
C ASP A 8 16.34 -16.10 2.93
N THR A 9 17.20 -16.32 1.91
CA THR A 9 17.69 -15.24 1.05
C THR A 9 16.54 -14.53 0.34
N TRP A 10 15.63 -15.29 -0.27
CA TRP A 10 14.52 -14.70 -1.02
C TRP A 10 13.42 -14.15 -0.11
N ALA A 11 13.15 -14.77 1.03
CA ALA A 11 12.22 -14.22 2.02
C ALA A 11 12.68 -12.83 2.49
N ALA A 12 13.97 -12.67 2.78
CA ALA A 12 14.55 -11.37 3.13
C ALA A 12 14.46 -10.36 1.98
N ALA A 13 14.76 -10.79 0.74
CA ALA A 13 14.68 -9.91 -0.44
C ALA A 13 13.26 -9.37 -0.65
N TYR A 14 12.23 -10.23 -0.65
CA TYR A 14 10.85 -9.79 -0.83
C TYR A 14 10.34 -8.94 0.32
N ARG A 15 10.75 -9.24 1.57
CA ARG A 15 10.43 -8.39 2.71
C ARG A 15 11.01 -6.99 2.52
N ASN A 16 12.27 -6.89 2.10
CA ASN A 16 12.92 -5.60 1.86
C ASN A 16 12.26 -4.84 0.70
N ASP A 17 11.93 -5.50 -0.41
CA ASP A 17 11.22 -4.85 -1.52
C ASP A 17 9.89 -4.24 -1.07
N LEU A 18 9.14 -4.94 -0.20
CA LEU A 18 7.89 -4.43 0.33
C LEU A 18 8.11 -3.14 1.15
N ILE A 19 9.09 -3.15 2.05
CA ILE A 19 9.25 -2.13 3.09
C ILE A 19 10.04 -0.91 2.61
N GLU A 20 11.02 -1.13 1.73
CA GLU A 20 11.97 -0.10 1.28
C GLU A 20 11.62 0.45 -0.11
N ASN A 21 10.77 -0.23 -0.88
CA ASN A 21 10.42 0.20 -2.24
C ASN A 21 8.90 0.34 -2.43
N ILE A 22 8.14 -0.76 -2.34
CA ILE A 22 6.73 -0.81 -2.73
C ILE A 22 5.86 0.06 -1.81
N MET A 23 5.90 -0.17 -0.49
CA MET A 23 5.09 0.61 0.46
C MET A 23 5.48 2.10 0.46
N PRO A 24 6.78 2.48 0.50
CA PRO A 24 7.19 3.88 0.38
C PRO A 24 6.66 4.58 -0.88
N PHE A 25 6.69 3.91 -2.05
CA PHE A 25 6.13 4.46 -3.28
C PHE A 25 4.65 4.81 -3.12
N TRP A 26 3.83 3.87 -2.65
CA TRP A 26 2.40 4.11 -2.48
C TRP A 26 2.07 5.12 -1.36
N MET A 27 2.81 5.10 -0.25
CA MET A 27 2.65 6.07 0.85
C MET A 27 2.96 7.51 0.40
N LYS A 28 3.92 7.66 -0.52
CA LYS A 28 4.37 8.96 -1.03
C LYS A 28 3.50 9.48 -2.17
N PHE A 29 3.20 8.65 -3.15
CA PHE A 29 2.59 9.09 -4.42
C PHE A 29 1.13 8.67 -4.58
N GLY A 30 0.73 7.53 -4.01
CA GLY A 30 -0.63 7.02 -4.16
C GLY A 30 -1.60 7.62 -3.16
N LEU A 31 -1.21 7.77 -1.90
CA LEU A 31 -2.13 8.16 -0.84
C LEU A 31 -2.66 9.59 -1.04
N ASP A 32 -3.99 9.74 -1.22
CA ASP A 32 -4.63 11.04 -1.31
C ASP A 32 -4.90 11.59 0.10
N ARG A 33 -4.00 12.45 0.56
CA ARG A 33 -4.12 13.09 1.88
C ARG A 33 -5.14 14.22 1.92
N LYS A 34 -5.65 14.68 0.77
CA LYS A 34 -6.59 15.80 0.68
C LYS A 34 -8.04 15.33 0.68
N HIS A 35 -8.37 14.28 -0.08
CA HIS A 35 -9.75 13.78 -0.19
C HIS A 35 -9.92 12.35 0.34
N GLY A 36 -8.85 11.74 0.86
CA GLY A 36 -8.87 10.36 1.34
C GLY A 36 -8.81 9.33 0.20
N GLY A 37 -8.51 8.09 0.60
CA GLY A 37 -8.30 6.98 -0.32
C GLY A 37 -6.95 7.05 -1.04
N ILE A 38 -6.85 6.29 -2.14
CA ILE A 38 -5.63 6.11 -2.91
C ILE A 38 -5.85 6.36 -4.40
N TYR A 39 -4.87 7.02 -5.03
CA TYR A 39 -4.70 7.08 -6.47
C TYR A 39 -3.90 5.90 -6.96
N THR A 40 -4.35 5.27 -8.06
CA THR A 40 -3.66 4.13 -8.68
C THR A 40 -3.12 4.40 -10.07
N CYS A 41 -3.57 5.48 -10.72
CA CYS A 41 -3.11 5.86 -12.05
C CYS A 41 -1.89 6.79 -11.94
N LEU A 42 -0.76 6.21 -11.54
CA LEU A 42 0.54 6.86 -11.42
C LEU A 42 1.47 6.39 -12.53
N ASP A 43 2.31 7.28 -13.05
CA ASP A 43 3.39 6.88 -13.96
C ASP A 43 4.57 6.24 -13.19
N ARG A 44 5.63 5.89 -13.91
CA ARG A 44 6.82 5.24 -13.35
C ARG A 44 7.53 6.06 -12.28
N ASP A 45 7.44 7.39 -12.37
CA ASP A 45 8.08 8.32 -11.43
C ASP A 45 7.13 8.73 -10.29
N GLY A 46 5.91 8.18 -10.27
CA GLY A 46 4.89 8.46 -9.26
C GLY A 46 4.08 9.72 -9.55
N LYS A 47 4.15 10.29 -10.76
CA LYS A 47 3.30 11.42 -11.14
C LYS A 47 1.88 10.93 -11.39
N LEU A 48 0.92 11.65 -10.82
CA LEU A 48 -0.50 11.40 -11.02
C LEU A 48 -0.90 11.67 -12.47
N MET A 49 -1.41 10.64 -13.15
CA MET A 49 -1.93 10.72 -14.53
C MET A 49 -3.44 10.91 -14.54
N ASP A 50 -4.14 10.22 -13.63
CA ASP A 50 -5.61 10.27 -13.52
C ASP A 50 -6.01 10.21 -12.03
N SER A 51 -6.90 11.11 -11.62
CA SER A 51 -7.35 11.24 -10.22
C SER A 51 -8.60 10.41 -9.90
N THR A 52 -9.14 9.65 -10.84
CA THR A 52 -10.28 8.75 -10.59
C THR A 52 -9.91 7.68 -9.57
N LYS A 53 -10.87 7.37 -8.69
CA LYS A 53 -10.69 6.37 -7.62
C LYS A 53 -11.60 5.18 -7.85
N SER A 54 -11.03 4.08 -8.32
CA SER A 54 -11.75 2.81 -8.38
C SER A 54 -11.90 2.22 -6.99
N VAL A 55 -13.15 1.93 -6.61
CA VAL A 55 -13.52 1.33 -5.32
C VAL A 55 -12.74 0.03 -5.04
N TRP A 56 -12.46 -0.75 -6.07
CA TRP A 56 -11.77 -2.03 -5.90
C TRP A 56 -10.34 -1.84 -5.39
N PHE A 57 -9.65 -0.79 -5.87
CA PHE A 57 -8.31 -0.46 -5.39
C PHE A 57 -8.31 0.18 -4.01
N GLN A 58 -9.36 0.91 -3.64
CA GLN A 58 -9.51 1.41 -2.27
C GLN A 58 -9.54 0.24 -1.28
N GLY A 59 -10.38 -0.76 -1.55
CA GLY A 59 -10.50 -1.94 -0.67
C GLY A 59 -9.22 -2.77 -0.62
N ARG A 60 -8.60 -3.04 -1.78
CA ARG A 60 -7.36 -3.81 -1.85
C ARG A 60 -6.22 -3.12 -1.12
N PHE A 61 -6.04 -1.82 -1.32
CA PHE A 61 -4.97 -1.09 -0.65
C PHE A 61 -5.23 -0.95 0.84
N GLY A 62 -6.50 -0.68 1.23
CA GLY A 62 -6.92 -0.68 2.62
C GLY A 62 -6.55 -1.97 3.34
N PHE A 63 -6.79 -3.12 2.70
CA PHE A 63 -6.38 -4.44 3.22
C PHE A 63 -4.86 -4.62 3.26
N ILE A 64 -4.14 -4.29 2.19
CA ILE A 64 -2.67 -4.45 2.15
C ILE A 64 -2.00 -3.63 3.26
N ALA A 65 -2.43 -2.39 3.45
CA ALA A 65 -1.87 -1.50 4.47
C ALA A 65 -2.18 -1.99 5.91
N SER A 66 -3.37 -2.53 6.17
CA SER A 66 -3.67 -3.13 7.49
C SER A 66 -2.93 -4.45 7.71
N TYR A 67 -2.79 -5.28 6.68
CA TYR A 67 -2.03 -6.52 6.75
C TYR A 67 -0.55 -6.24 7.05
N ALA A 68 0.06 -5.29 6.32
CA ALA A 68 1.43 -4.85 6.55
C ALA A 68 1.63 -4.35 7.99
N TYR A 69 0.69 -3.55 8.50
CA TYR A 69 0.73 -3.07 9.88
C TYR A 69 0.68 -4.21 10.91
N ASN A 70 -0.15 -5.24 10.67
CA ASN A 70 -0.37 -6.31 11.62
C ASN A 70 0.69 -7.41 11.58
N HIS A 71 1.26 -7.70 10.42
CA HIS A 71 2.09 -8.87 10.20
C HIS A 71 3.53 -8.56 9.79
N ILE A 72 3.84 -7.33 9.36
CA ILE A 72 5.18 -6.96 8.87
C ILE A 72 5.86 -6.01 9.85
N GLU A 73 5.31 -4.80 10.03
CA GLU A 73 5.83 -3.77 10.95
C GLU A 73 4.72 -2.84 11.43
N LYS A 74 4.74 -2.42 12.71
CA LYS A 74 3.71 -1.55 13.31
C LYS A 74 3.89 -0.06 12.95
N LYS A 75 4.04 0.27 11.66
CA LYS A 75 4.13 1.66 11.19
C LYS A 75 2.75 2.32 11.20
N GLN A 76 2.57 3.35 12.02
CA GLN A 76 1.29 4.06 12.16
C GLN A 76 0.80 4.67 10.84
N GLU A 77 1.71 5.05 9.94
CA GLU A 77 1.35 5.55 8.61
C GLU A 77 0.53 4.54 7.80
N TRP A 78 0.83 3.23 7.92
CA TRP A 78 0.13 2.18 7.19
C TRP A 78 -1.28 1.97 7.75
N LEU A 79 -1.41 2.02 9.07
CA LEU A 79 -2.73 1.97 9.71
C LEU A 79 -3.60 3.16 9.31
N ALA A 80 -3.02 4.37 9.29
CA ALA A 80 -3.72 5.58 8.87
C ALA A 80 -4.12 5.52 7.39
N ALA A 81 -3.25 5.01 6.52
CA ALA A 81 -3.56 4.82 5.10
C ALA A 81 -4.67 3.79 4.87
N SER A 82 -4.66 2.70 5.64
CA SER A 82 -5.73 1.70 5.63
C SER A 82 -7.07 2.34 6.01
N LYS A 83 -7.10 3.06 7.14
CA LYS A 83 -8.29 3.76 7.60
C LYS A 83 -8.80 4.74 6.55
N SER A 84 -7.92 5.53 5.94
CA SER A 84 -8.31 6.50 4.91
C SER A 84 -9.01 5.86 3.71
N CYS A 85 -8.61 4.65 3.30
CA CYS A 85 -9.27 3.93 2.22
C CYS A 85 -10.64 3.39 2.63
N ILE A 86 -10.79 2.89 3.86
CA ILE A 86 -12.08 2.41 4.38
C ILE A 86 -13.05 3.56 4.55
N ASP A 87 -12.63 4.66 5.16
CA ASP A 87 -13.43 5.87 5.34
C ASP A 87 -13.93 6.40 3.98
N PHE A 88 -13.07 6.36 2.95
CA PHE A 88 -13.44 6.75 1.59
C PHE A 88 -14.56 5.87 1.02
N ILE A 89 -14.47 4.55 1.17
CA ILE A 89 -15.50 3.61 0.71
C ILE A 89 -16.81 3.84 1.45
N GLU A 90 -16.77 3.97 2.79
CA GLU A 90 -17.96 4.21 3.60
C GLU A 90 -18.64 5.53 3.20
N THR A 91 -17.87 6.57 2.91
CA THR A 91 -18.42 7.89 2.56
C THR A 91 -19.01 7.94 1.14
N HIS A 92 -18.46 7.19 0.19
CA HIS A 92 -18.75 7.40 -1.24
C HIS A 92 -19.34 6.19 -1.97
N CYS A 93 -19.42 5.03 -1.34
CA CYS A 93 -19.82 3.78 -2.00
C CYS A 93 -20.89 3.00 -1.23
N THR A 94 -21.51 3.61 -0.21
CA THR A 94 -22.64 3.03 0.54
C THR A 94 -23.95 3.72 0.21
#